data_AF-A0A7S0YFL8-F1
#
_entry.id   AF-A0A7S0YFL8-F1
#
_cell.length_a   1.000
_cell.length_b   1.000
_cell.length_c   1.000
_cell.angle_alpha   90.00
_cell.angle_beta   90.00
_cell.angle_gamma   90.00
#
_symmetry.space_group_name_H-M   'P 1'
#
loop_
_entity.id
_entity.type
_entity.pdbx_description
1 polymer ?
#
loop_
_entity_poly.entity_id
_entity_poly.type
_entity_poly.pdbx_seq_one_letter_code
_entity_poly.pdbx_strand_id
1 'polypeptide(L)'
;AAAAAAAAPSELFTGLFFVDASSLKQRLETKAQEAEESSLGLLRNEMDWIHHDICDRCLKMTDDALRRVHSVKELVDLQRRLEEFESAIPIIQAELSQTRARELFLVAYRHPLLPPSLDLAFRSQFWPKTLSDTLEAAWSRMDDESAILERGVKGAIAALQTELSAFEDQVKDFKALVRVEEMVETAALGVSLQEKLNSLTQRAAALNEEEQWLGWIQTEFPGFAVLAADLDPYVTLWQIGSDTQLRGEAWVFGPTKDVDAEEMDTLVQDWYKKANRLMKTMGSEDHRKVARNTVEALEKLRTYVPVMAALCNPGMRGRHWTKLSQAMGSTVTPGDSMALGKLVKAGIMDHLETLQELSDTASREQTLERQLDRMHHDWTGLTLTLLPYKNTGGFILKGATAEEAQTFLDDHLLKTQAMASSPAAAPFQDRITAWSAKLTLMQDVFDAWLAVQQRWMYLGPVYGSEEIARQLPKERYEFQTA
;
A
#
# COMPACT_ATOMS: atom_id res chain seq x y z
N ALA A 1 -58.88 14.32 -36.77
CA ALA A 1 -59.44 14.04 -38.12
C ALA A 1 -60.58 14.98 -38.57
N ALA A 2 -61.61 15.23 -37.75
CA ALA A 2 -62.82 15.98 -38.17
C ALA A 2 -62.57 17.41 -38.68
N ALA A 3 -61.59 18.14 -38.12
CA ALA A 3 -61.23 19.47 -38.58
C ALA A 3 -60.54 19.46 -39.97
N ALA A 4 -59.71 18.45 -40.27
CA ALA A 4 -59.10 18.27 -41.59
C ALA A 4 -60.17 17.93 -42.65
N ALA A 5 -61.20 17.17 -42.26
CA ALA A 5 -62.37 16.90 -43.08
C ALA A 5 -63.24 18.15 -43.34
N ALA A 6 -63.14 19.18 -42.50
CA ALA A 6 -63.94 20.40 -42.61
C ALA A 6 -63.20 21.59 -43.25
N ALA A 7 -61.86 21.53 -43.37
CA ALA A 7 -61.03 22.70 -43.65
C ALA A 7 -61.00 23.16 -45.12
N ALA A 8 -61.41 22.35 -46.11
CA ALA A 8 -61.39 22.72 -47.52
C ALA A 8 -62.55 22.11 -48.33
N PRO A 9 -63.10 22.84 -49.33
CA PRO A 9 -64.08 22.30 -50.26
C PRO A 9 -63.46 21.23 -51.17
N SER A 10 -64.21 20.18 -51.49
CA SER A 10 -63.73 19.06 -52.33
C SER A 10 -63.41 19.48 -53.76
N GLU A 11 -64.01 20.59 -54.22
CA GLU A 11 -63.80 21.16 -55.54
C GLU A 11 -63.52 22.66 -55.41
N LEU A 12 -62.51 23.15 -56.12
CA LEU A 12 -62.09 24.54 -56.08
C LEU A 12 -61.99 25.09 -57.50
N PHE A 13 -62.80 26.11 -57.81
CA PHE A 13 -62.78 26.76 -59.12
C PHE A 13 -61.92 28.03 -59.07
N THR A 14 -60.86 28.07 -59.87
CA THR A 14 -59.86 29.17 -59.86
C THR A 14 -60.15 30.28 -60.87
N GLY A 15 -61.31 30.24 -61.54
CA GLY A 15 -61.68 31.14 -62.64
C GLY A 15 -61.31 30.62 -64.02
N LEU A 16 -60.32 29.72 -64.13
CA LEU A 16 -59.89 29.07 -65.38
C LEU A 16 -59.88 27.53 -65.32
N PHE A 17 -59.71 26.93 -64.13
CA PHE A 17 -59.65 25.47 -63.94
C PHE A 17 -60.52 25.02 -62.75
N PHE A 18 -61.00 23.77 -62.82
CA PHE A 18 -61.57 23.03 -61.67
C PHE A 18 -60.48 22.14 -61.06
N VAL A 19 -60.26 22.27 -59.75
CA VAL A 19 -59.31 21.47 -58.98
C VAL A 19 -60.09 20.52 -58.07
N ASP A 20 -59.95 19.20 -58.27
CA ASP A 20 -60.47 18.18 -57.36
C ASP A 20 -59.49 17.95 -56.21
N ALA A 21 -59.89 18.33 -55.00
CA ALA A 21 -59.13 18.19 -53.78
C ALA A 21 -59.54 16.95 -52.95
N SER A 22 -60.45 16.10 -53.43
CA SER A 22 -60.99 14.95 -52.69
C SER A 22 -59.89 13.96 -52.28
N SER A 23 -58.96 13.64 -53.20
CA SER A 23 -57.80 12.79 -52.92
C SER A 23 -56.82 13.42 -51.91
N LEU A 24 -56.68 14.75 -51.92
CA LEU A 24 -55.84 15.46 -50.95
C LEU A 24 -56.50 15.44 -49.56
N LYS A 25 -57.81 15.66 -49.50
CA LYS A 25 -58.61 15.63 -48.27
C LYS A 25 -58.59 14.27 -47.59
N GLN A 26 -58.82 13.20 -48.35
CA GLN A 26 -58.73 11.83 -47.83
C GLN A 26 -57.33 11.55 -47.27
N ARG A 27 -56.27 11.97 -47.97
CA ARG A 27 -54.89 11.83 -47.47
C ARG A 27 -54.64 12.62 -46.18
N LEU A 28 -55.17 13.84 -46.06
CA LEU A 28 -55.05 14.65 -44.84
C LEU A 28 -55.86 14.05 -43.67
N GLU A 29 -57.04 13.50 -43.94
CA GLU A 29 -57.85 12.78 -42.94
C GLU A 29 -57.13 11.53 -42.45
N THR A 30 -56.61 10.69 -43.35
CA THR A 30 -55.82 9.51 -42.99
C THR A 30 -54.57 9.90 -42.20
N LYS A 31 -53.83 10.91 -42.63
CA LYS A 31 -52.66 11.41 -41.87
C LYS A 31 -53.03 11.94 -40.50
N ALA A 32 -54.16 12.60 -40.37
CA ALA A 32 -54.66 13.07 -39.07
C ALA A 32 -55.10 11.91 -38.15
N GLN A 33 -55.70 10.85 -38.70
CA GLN A 33 -56.04 9.63 -37.95
C GLN A 33 -54.79 8.86 -37.51
N GLU A 34 -53.80 8.70 -38.40
CA GLU A 34 -52.50 8.08 -38.08
C GLU A 34 -51.76 8.85 -36.97
N ALA A 35 -51.79 10.19 -37.02
CA ALA A 35 -51.17 11.03 -36.01
C ALA A 35 -51.91 10.93 -34.66
N GLU A 36 -53.23 10.86 -34.69
CA GLU A 36 -54.09 10.67 -33.51
C GLU A 36 -53.82 9.32 -32.85
N GLU A 37 -53.85 8.23 -33.62
CA GLU A 37 -53.54 6.87 -33.15
C GLU A 37 -52.11 6.76 -32.61
N SER A 38 -51.13 7.38 -33.30
CA SER A 38 -49.74 7.41 -32.83
C SER A 38 -49.61 8.16 -31.50
N SER A 39 -50.29 9.30 -31.35
CA SER A 39 -50.22 10.11 -30.13
C SER A 39 -50.87 9.41 -28.94
N LEU A 40 -52.03 8.77 -29.16
CA LEU A 40 -52.72 7.98 -28.14
C LEU A 40 -51.95 6.69 -27.80
N GLY A 41 -51.29 6.08 -28.79
CA GLY A 41 -50.40 4.94 -28.59
C GLY A 41 -49.16 5.28 -27.76
N LEU A 42 -48.55 6.46 -27.97
CA LEU A 42 -47.46 6.96 -27.13
C LEU A 42 -47.91 7.14 -25.68
N LEU A 43 -49.08 7.76 -25.47
CA LEU A 43 -49.64 7.96 -24.14
C LEU A 43 -49.89 6.62 -23.42
N ARG A 44 -50.45 5.62 -24.12
CA ARG A 44 -50.63 4.26 -23.58
C ARG A 44 -49.29 3.63 -23.18
N ASN A 45 -48.29 3.67 -24.05
CA ASN A 45 -46.98 3.07 -23.78
C ASN A 45 -46.29 3.74 -22.59
N GLU A 46 -46.43 5.06 -22.44
CA GLU A 46 -45.93 5.81 -21.29
C GLU A 46 -46.61 5.34 -19.99
N MET A 47 -47.93 5.13 -20.02
CA MET A 47 -48.68 4.66 -18.85
C MET A 47 -48.33 3.22 -18.47
N ASP A 48 -48.20 2.32 -19.45
CA ASP A 48 -47.76 0.94 -19.21
C ASP A 48 -46.36 0.91 -18.59
N TRP A 49 -45.47 1.80 -19.05
CA TRP A 49 -44.14 1.97 -18.45
C TRP A 49 -44.20 2.45 -17.01
N ILE A 50 -45.02 3.47 -16.70
CA ILE A 50 -45.20 3.98 -15.33
C ILE A 50 -45.73 2.87 -14.41
N HIS A 51 -46.76 2.14 -14.84
CA HIS A 51 -47.33 1.06 -14.03
C HIS A 51 -46.31 -0.07 -13.78
N HIS A 52 -45.49 -0.41 -14.78
CA HIS A 52 -44.41 -1.39 -14.62
C HIS A 52 -43.35 -0.91 -13.63
N ASP A 53 -42.87 0.33 -13.76
CA ASP A 53 -41.88 0.91 -12.84
C ASP A 53 -42.39 0.92 -11.39
N ILE A 54 -43.65 1.31 -11.18
CA ILE A 54 -44.28 1.29 -9.85
C ILE A 54 -44.32 -0.14 -9.29
N CYS A 55 -44.77 -1.12 -10.07
CA CYS A 55 -44.80 -2.52 -9.63
C CYS A 55 -43.40 -3.04 -9.27
N ASP A 56 -42.39 -2.76 -10.08
CA ASP A 56 -41.01 -3.20 -9.83
C ASP A 56 -40.42 -2.54 -8.59
N ARG A 57 -40.64 -1.23 -8.40
CA ARG A 57 -40.19 -0.49 -7.22
C ARG A 57 -40.86 -1.03 -5.96
N CYS A 58 -42.18 -1.18 -5.97
CA CYS A 58 -42.92 -1.70 -4.82
C CYS A 58 -42.54 -3.14 -4.47
N LEU A 59 -42.27 -3.98 -5.47
CA LEU A 59 -41.78 -5.34 -5.26
C LEU A 59 -40.41 -5.33 -4.57
N LYS A 60 -39.45 -4.53 -5.07
CA LYS A 60 -38.13 -4.40 -4.45
C LYS A 60 -38.20 -3.87 -3.02
N MET A 61 -39.04 -2.87 -2.77
CA MET A 61 -39.24 -2.31 -1.44
C MET A 61 -39.84 -3.35 -0.48
N THR A 62 -40.77 -4.18 -0.97
CA THR A 62 -41.37 -5.29 -0.22
C THR A 62 -40.33 -6.34 0.13
N ASP A 63 -39.55 -6.80 -0.86
CA ASP A 63 -38.49 -7.79 -0.64
C ASP A 63 -37.42 -7.30 0.35
N ASP A 64 -37.03 -6.04 0.25
CA ASP A 64 -36.09 -5.40 1.19
C ASP A 64 -36.70 -5.26 2.59
N ALA A 65 -37.96 -4.84 2.71
CA ALA A 65 -38.67 -4.68 3.98
C ALA A 65 -38.92 -6.01 4.70
N LEU A 66 -38.92 -7.13 4.00
CA LEU A 66 -39.10 -8.47 4.58
C LEU A 66 -37.79 -9.13 5.05
N ARG A 67 -36.64 -8.49 4.85
CA ARG A 67 -35.35 -9.00 5.33
C ARG A 67 -35.30 -8.97 6.86
N ARG A 68 -34.74 -10.04 7.43
CA ARG A 68 -34.46 -10.13 8.87
C ARG A 68 -33.13 -9.47 9.18
N VAL A 69 -33.04 -8.86 10.36
CA VAL A 69 -31.79 -8.27 10.84
C VAL A 69 -31.11 -9.20 11.85
N HIS A 70 -29.78 -9.24 11.80
CA HIS A 70 -28.95 -10.07 12.68
C HIS A 70 -27.89 -9.26 13.43
N SER A 71 -27.76 -7.97 13.12
CA SER A 71 -26.88 -7.04 13.81
C SER A 71 -27.57 -5.71 14.08
N VAL A 72 -27.05 -4.98 15.06
CA VAL A 72 -27.52 -3.63 15.39
C VAL A 72 -27.39 -2.68 14.19
N LYS A 73 -26.30 -2.81 13.43
CA LYS A 73 -26.09 -2.00 12.23
C LYS A 73 -27.16 -2.26 11.16
N GLU A 74 -27.45 -3.54 10.87
CA GLU A 74 -28.51 -3.92 9.94
C GLU A 74 -29.88 -3.42 10.40
N LEU A 75 -30.12 -3.40 11.72
CA LEU A 75 -31.35 -2.85 12.31
C LEU A 75 -31.50 -1.36 12.01
N VAL A 76 -30.48 -0.55 12.29
CA VAL A 76 -30.49 0.90 12.03
C VAL A 76 -30.60 1.20 10.53
N ASP A 77 -29.88 0.42 9.70
CA ASP A 77 -29.96 0.55 8.24
C ASP A 77 -31.36 0.22 7.71
N LEU A 78 -32.01 -0.81 8.24
CA LEU A 78 -33.37 -1.19 7.86
C LEU A 78 -34.38 -0.15 8.35
N GLN A 79 -34.26 0.38 9.57
CA GLN A 79 -35.11 1.46 10.09
C GLN A 79 -35.15 2.65 9.13
N ARG A 80 -33.97 3.15 8.73
CA ARG A 80 -33.87 4.25 7.77
C ARG A 80 -34.53 3.93 6.43
N ARG A 81 -34.36 2.70 5.93
CA ARG A 81 -35.00 2.28 4.67
C ARG A 81 -36.52 2.20 4.79
N LEU A 82 -37.06 1.71 5.91
CA LEU A 82 -38.50 1.64 6.12
C LEU A 82 -39.11 3.05 6.14
N GLU A 83 -38.47 4.02 6.80
CA GLU A 83 -38.87 5.44 6.76
C GLU A 83 -38.82 6.01 5.32
N GLU A 84 -37.76 5.72 4.56
CA GLU A 84 -37.67 6.09 3.15
C GLU A 84 -38.82 5.47 2.34
N PHE A 85 -39.17 4.21 2.60
CA PHE A 85 -40.26 3.51 1.91
C PHE A 85 -41.63 4.08 2.24
N GLU A 86 -41.88 4.45 3.51
CA GLU A 86 -43.12 5.15 3.91
C GLU A 86 -43.24 6.49 3.20
N SER A 87 -42.15 7.25 3.10
CA SER A 87 -42.14 8.54 2.40
C SER A 87 -42.40 8.42 0.89
N ALA A 88 -42.12 7.25 0.30
CA ALA A 88 -42.35 6.98 -1.12
C ALA A 88 -43.81 6.62 -1.45
N ILE A 89 -44.59 6.09 -0.49
CA ILE A 89 -46.00 5.75 -0.68
C ILE A 89 -46.85 6.92 -1.23
N PRO A 90 -46.84 8.14 -0.64
CA PRO A 90 -47.64 9.24 -1.16
C PRO A 90 -47.20 9.68 -2.56
N ILE A 91 -45.92 9.54 -2.89
CA ILE A 91 -45.39 9.84 -4.24
C ILE A 91 -45.97 8.84 -5.25
N ILE A 92 -45.93 7.55 -4.94
CA ILE A 92 -46.51 6.49 -5.78
C ILE A 92 -48.02 6.71 -5.96
N GLN A 93 -48.75 7.06 -4.89
CA GLN A 93 -50.18 7.38 -4.98
C GLN A 93 -50.46 8.58 -5.89
N ALA A 94 -49.60 9.61 -5.88
CA ALA A 94 -49.72 10.75 -6.78
C ALA A 94 -49.47 10.34 -8.25
N GLU A 95 -48.44 9.54 -8.54
CA GLU A 95 -48.16 9.01 -9.88
C GLU A 95 -49.33 8.17 -10.42
N LEU A 96 -49.92 7.31 -9.59
CA LEU A 96 -51.11 6.52 -9.94
C LEU A 96 -52.34 7.41 -10.22
N SER A 97 -52.53 8.48 -9.44
CA SER A 97 -53.64 9.41 -9.64
C SER A 97 -53.56 10.14 -10.99
N GLN A 98 -52.34 10.52 -11.41
CA GLN A 98 -52.10 11.14 -12.72
C GLN A 98 -52.32 10.15 -13.86
N THR A 99 -51.87 8.91 -13.67
CA THR A 99 -52.05 7.83 -14.66
C THR A 99 -53.52 7.53 -14.86
N ARG A 100 -54.33 7.50 -13.80
CA ARG A 100 -55.79 7.35 -13.88
C ARG A 100 -56.47 8.47 -14.69
N ALA A 101 -56.00 9.71 -14.56
CA ALA A 101 -56.53 10.81 -15.38
C ALA A 101 -56.24 10.59 -16.88
N ARG A 102 -55.07 10.04 -17.22
CA ARG A 102 -54.68 9.68 -18.59
C ARG A 102 -55.47 8.47 -19.11
N GLU A 103 -55.79 7.48 -18.28
CA GLU A 103 -56.68 6.36 -18.61
C GLU A 103 -58.09 6.85 -18.99
N LEU A 104 -58.65 7.75 -18.19
CA LEU A 104 -59.96 8.36 -18.47
C LEU A 104 -59.96 9.16 -19.78
N PHE A 105 -58.85 9.84 -20.09
CA PHE A 105 -58.67 10.54 -21.36
C PHE A 105 -58.67 9.57 -22.56
N LEU A 106 -57.94 8.46 -22.48
CA LEU A 106 -57.94 7.42 -23.54
C LEU A 106 -59.35 6.84 -23.77
N VAL A 107 -60.10 6.59 -22.69
CA VAL A 107 -61.49 6.12 -22.76
C VAL A 107 -62.40 7.15 -23.42
N ALA A 108 -62.23 8.44 -23.13
CA ALA A 108 -63.02 9.52 -23.74
C ALA A 108 -62.85 9.59 -25.27
N TYR A 109 -61.65 9.30 -25.78
CA TYR A 109 -61.36 9.20 -27.22
C TYR A 109 -61.67 7.82 -27.83
N ARG A 110 -62.30 6.92 -27.06
CA ARG A 110 -62.62 5.53 -27.47
C ARG A 110 -61.39 4.74 -27.96
N HIS A 111 -60.20 5.10 -27.47
CA HIS A 111 -58.99 4.37 -27.80
C HIS A 111 -58.94 3.07 -26.98
N PRO A 112 -58.73 1.90 -27.60
CA PRO A 112 -58.78 0.63 -26.89
C PRO A 112 -57.62 0.51 -25.88
N LEU A 113 -57.97 0.18 -24.64
CA LEU A 113 -57.03 -0.34 -23.65
C LEU A 113 -56.93 -1.86 -23.86
N LEU A 114 -55.71 -2.37 -23.98
CA LEU A 114 -55.47 -3.80 -24.16
C LEU A 114 -55.63 -4.53 -22.80
N PRO A 115 -56.12 -5.78 -22.77
CA PRO A 115 -56.27 -6.53 -21.51
C PRO A 115 -54.99 -6.61 -20.65
N PRO A 116 -53.78 -6.80 -21.19
CA PRO A 116 -52.55 -6.80 -20.39
C PRO A 116 -52.26 -5.45 -19.72
N SER A 117 -52.53 -4.33 -20.40
CA SER A 117 -52.37 -2.97 -19.86
C SER A 117 -53.37 -2.72 -18.72
N LEU A 118 -54.60 -3.24 -18.85
CA LEU A 118 -55.60 -3.17 -17.79
C LEU A 118 -55.19 -3.98 -16.56
N ASP A 119 -54.75 -5.22 -16.74
CA ASP A 119 -54.27 -6.07 -15.65
C ASP A 119 -53.09 -5.43 -14.89
N LEU A 120 -52.16 -4.83 -15.63
CA LEU A 120 -51.02 -4.11 -15.06
C LEU A 120 -51.48 -2.88 -14.26
N ALA A 121 -52.39 -2.08 -14.82
CA ALA A 121 -52.99 -0.92 -14.14
C ALA A 121 -53.80 -1.30 -12.89
N PHE A 122 -54.48 -2.46 -12.90
CA PHE A 122 -55.15 -2.97 -11.71
C PHE A 122 -54.15 -3.34 -10.64
N ARG A 123 -53.09 -4.08 -10.98
CA ARG A 123 -52.05 -4.49 -10.02
C ARG A 123 -51.33 -3.28 -9.40
N SER A 124 -50.96 -2.29 -10.20
CA SER A 124 -50.30 -1.06 -9.74
C SER A 124 -51.13 -0.29 -8.71
N GLN A 125 -52.46 -0.29 -8.83
CA GLN A 125 -53.36 0.40 -7.90
C GLN A 125 -53.44 -0.25 -6.50
N PHE A 126 -53.18 -1.55 -6.38
CA PHE A 126 -53.21 -2.23 -5.07
C PHE A 126 -51.91 -2.09 -4.30
N TRP A 127 -50.79 -1.84 -4.99
CA TRP A 127 -49.46 -1.77 -4.39
C TRP A 127 -49.31 -0.78 -3.23
N PRO A 128 -49.87 0.45 -3.25
CA PRO A 128 -49.75 1.36 -2.10
C PRO A 128 -50.31 0.76 -0.80
N LYS A 129 -51.43 0.03 -0.88
CA LYS A 129 -52.03 -0.62 0.29
C LYS A 129 -51.21 -1.84 0.69
N THR A 130 -50.84 -2.69 -0.26
CA THR A 130 -49.97 -3.85 -0.02
C THR A 130 -48.64 -3.46 0.63
N LEU A 131 -48.02 -2.38 0.15
CA LEU A 131 -46.77 -1.86 0.68
C LEU A 131 -46.99 -1.31 2.10
N SER A 132 -48.04 -0.52 2.34
CA SER A 132 -48.38 -0.05 3.69
C SER A 132 -48.54 -1.19 4.70
N ASP A 133 -49.28 -2.25 4.33
CA ASP A 133 -49.51 -3.42 5.20
C ASP A 133 -48.21 -4.21 5.43
N THR A 134 -47.35 -4.28 4.41
CA THR A 134 -46.03 -4.92 4.51
C THR A 134 -45.11 -4.13 5.43
N LEU A 135 -45.07 -2.80 5.31
CA LEU A 135 -44.24 -1.95 6.16
C LEU A 135 -44.72 -2.01 7.62
N GLU A 136 -46.04 -2.03 7.87
CA GLU A 136 -46.58 -2.22 9.22
C GLU A 136 -46.12 -3.55 9.85
N ALA A 137 -46.19 -4.64 9.07
CA ALA A 137 -45.67 -5.94 9.50
C ALA A 137 -44.15 -5.95 9.68
N ALA A 138 -43.41 -5.20 8.86
CA ALA A 138 -41.97 -5.06 8.97
C ALA A 138 -41.55 -4.30 10.23
N TRP A 139 -42.22 -3.19 10.56
CA TRP A 139 -42.01 -2.44 11.80
C TRP A 139 -42.31 -3.28 13.03
N SER A 140 -43.44 -3.99 13.05
CA SER A 140 -43.77 -4.87 14.18
C SER A 140 -42.73 -5.97 14.39
N ARG A 141 -42.21 -6.58 13.31
CA ARG A 141 -41.12 -7.57 13.40
C ARG A 141 -39.84 -6.93 13.91
N MET A 142 -39.52 -5.74 13.41
CA MET A 142 -38.30 -5.05 13.73
C MET A 142 -38.27 -4.59 15.19
N ASP A 143 -39.41 -4.24 15.78
CA ASP A 143 -39.53 -3.98 17.23
C ASP A 143 -39.15 -5.22 18.07
N ASP A 144 -39.65 -6.40 17.68
CA ASP A 144 -39.29 -7.67 18.32
C ASP A 144 -37.79 -7.99 18.14
N GLU A 145 -37.25 -7.81 16.93
CA GLU A 145 -35.83 -8.02 16.63
C GLU A 145 -34.94 -7.01 17.38
N SER A 146 -35.36 -5.75 17.53
CA SER A 146 -34.68 -4.72 18.34
C SER A 146 -34.59 -5.14 19.80
N ALA A 147 -35.71 -5.57 20.39
CA ALA A 147 -35.75 -5.98 21.78
C ALA A 147 -34.80 -7.17 22.08
N ILE A 148 -34.64 -8.07 21.11
CA ILE A 148 -33.68 -9.19 21.21
C ILE A 148 -32.25 -8.69 21.13
N LEU A 149 -31.91 -7.87 20.13
CA LEU A 149 -30.57 -7.34 19.93
C LEU A 149 -30.13 -6.47 21.11
N GLU A 150 -30.98 -5.55 21.57
CA GLU A 150 -30.71 -4.70 22.74
C GLU A 150 -30.45 -5.52 24.01
N ARG A 151 -31.21 -6.61 24.21
CA ARG A 151 -30.95 -7.54 25.33
C ARG A 151 -29.62 -8.26 25.16
N GLY A 152 -29.26 -8.61 23.92
CA GLY A 152 -27.96 -9.18 23.57
C GLY A 152 -26.81 -8.25 23.94
N VAL A 153 -26.86 -6.98 23.52
CA VAL A 153 -25.84 -5.96 23.83
C VAL A 153 -25.71 -5.77 25.35
N LYS A 154 -26.82 -5.58 26.07
CA LYS A 154 -26.82 -5.45 27.53
C LYS A 154 -26.22 -6.69 28.22
N GLY A 155 -26.55 -7.88 27.74
CA GLY A 155 -25.98 -9.13 28.24
C GLY A 155 -24.48 -9.24 27.98
N ALA A 156 -24.02 -8.84 26.79
CA ALA A 156 -22.61 -8.85 26.41
C ALA A 156 -21.78 -7.85 27.23
N ILE A 157 -22.31 -6.67 27.52
CA ILE A 157 -21.68 -5.68 28.42
C ILE A 157 -21.53 -6.25 29.82
N ALA A 158 -22.59 -6.84 30.39
CA ALA A 158 -22.53 -7.44 31.73
C ALA A 158 -21.55 -8.63 31.79
N ALA A 159 -21.51 -9.45 30.73
CA ALA A 159 -20.54 -10.53 30.59
C ALA A 159 -19.10 -9.99 30.52
N LEU A 160 -18.85 -8.93 29.73
CA LEU A 160 -17.55 -8.30 29.63
C LEU A 160 -17.08 -7.70 30.96
N GLN A 161 -17.98 -7.08 31.74
CA GLN A 161 -17.67 -6.60 33.08
C GLN A 161 -17.26 -7.73 34.03
N THR A 162 -17.95 -8.87 33.94
CA THR A 162 -17.62 -10.07 34.74
C THR A 162 -16.28 -10.67 34.32
N GLU A 163 -16.03 -10.77 33.01
CA GLU A 163 -14.75 -11.22 32.47
C GLU A 163 -13.59 -10.29 32.84
N LEU A 164 -13.83 -8.97 32.85
CA LEU A 164 -12.86 -7.97 33.29
C LEU A 164 -12.48 -8.20 34.76
N SER A 165 -13.45 -8.35 35.65
CA SER A 165 -13.19 -8.66 37.06
C SER A 165 -12.41 -9.97 37.25
N ALA A 166 -12.76 -11.03 36.50
CA ALA A 166 -12.00 -12.28 36.54
C ALA A 166 -10.58 -12.13 35.97
N PHE A 167 -10.38 -11.23 35.01
CA PHE A 167 -9.06 -10.92 34.46
C PHE A 167 -8.21 -10.09 35.42
N GLU A 168 -8.82 -9.19 36.22
CA GLU A 168 -8.15 -8.47 37.31
C GLU A 168 -7.49 -9.45 38.30
N ASP A 169 -8.20 -10.52 38.67
CA ASP A 169 -7.65 -11.58 39.52
C ASP A 169 -6.47 -12.31 38.86
N GLN A 170 -6.56 -12.62 37.56
CA GLN A 170 -5.45 -13.24 36.81
C GLN A 170 -4.20 -12.34 36.76
N VAL A 171 -4.39 -11.03 36.56
CA VAL A 171 -3.30 -10.05 36.58
C VAL A 171 -2.69 -9.98 37.98
N LYS A 172 -3.51 -9.99 39.04
CA LYS A 172 -3.04 -10.00 40.42
C LYS A 172 -2.22 -11.25 40.75
N ASP A 173 -2.67 -12.43 40.32
CA ASP A 173 -1.94 -13.68 40.50
C ASP A 173 -0.61 -13.69 39.74
N PHE A 174 -0.59 -13.18 38.50
CA PHE A 174 0.62 -13.01 37.73
C PHE A 174 1.63 -12.06 38.38
N LYS A 175 1.16 -10.96 38.96
CA LYS A 175 2.02 -10.00 39.69
C LYS A 175 2.60 -10.58 40.98
N ALA A 176 1.95 -11.59 41.57
CA ALA A 176 2.46 -12.29 42.75
C ALA A 176 3.47 -13.40 42.38
N LEU A 177 3.51 -13.80 41.11
CA LEU A 177 4.33 -14.87 40.59
C LEU A 177 5.80 -14.43 40.48
N VAL A 178 6.68 -15.10 41.22
CA VAL A 178 8.13 -14.93 41.13
C VAL A 178 8.77 -16.30 40.93
N ARG A 179 8.99 -16.68 39.67
CA ARG A 179 9.63 -17.95 39.28
C ARG A 179 10.81 -17.69 38.37
N VAL A 180 11.95 -17.39 38.98
CA VAL A 180 13.19 -17.08 38.25
C VAL A 180 13.71 -18.29 37.47
N GLU A 181 13.42 -19.50 37.93
CA GLU A 181 13.81 -20.75 37.28
C GLU A 181 13.00 -21.05 36.00
N GLU A 182 11.79 -20.50 35.90
CA GLU A 182 10.84 -20.66 34.78
C GLU A 182 10.67 -19.31 34.05
N MET A 183 11.77 -18.64 33.76
CA MET A 183 11.76 -17.26 33.24
C MET A 183 11.09 -17.17 31.85
N VAL A 184 11.28 -18.18 31.00
CA VAL A 184 10.70 -18.25 29.66
C VAL A 184 9.19 -18.50 29.73
N GLU A 185 8.76 -19.44 30.56
CA GLU A 185 7.35 -19.78 30.76
C GLU A 185 6.59 -18.61 31.40
N THR A 186 7.21 -17.93 32.37
CA THR A 186 6.61 -16.75 33.02
C THR A 186 6.48 -15.58 32.04
N ALA A 187 7.48 -15.37 31.17
CA ALA A 187 7.39 -14.39 30.09
C ALA A 187 6.26 -14.71 29.09
N ALA A 188 6.16 -15.97 28.67
CA ALA A 188 5.10 -16.44 27.77
C ALA A 188 3.70 -16.26 28.37
N LEU A 189 3.54 -16.56 29.67
CA LEU A 189 2.29 -16.29 30.39
C LEU A 189 1.96 -14.80 30.37
N GLY A 190 2.94 -13.92 30.64
CA GLY A 190 2.76 -12.47 30.56
C GLY A 190 2.30 -11.98 29.18
N VAL A 191 2.91 -12.51 28.11
CA VAL A 191 2.51 -12.22 26.72
C VAL A 191 1.06 -12.64 26.48
N SER A 192 0.68 -13.85 26.91
CA SER A 192 -0.69 -14.36 26.73
C SER A 192 -1.74 -13.51 27.47
N LEU A 193 -1.39 -12.97 28.65
CA LEU A 193 -2.25 -12.06 29.39
C LEU A 193 -2.38 -10.71 28.66
N GLN A 194 -1.29 -10.19 28.09
CA GLN A 194 -1.32 -8.97 27.29
C GLN A 194 -2.18 -9.13 26.02
N GLU A 195 -2.07 -10.26 25.33
CA GLU A 195 -2.91 -10.59 24.18
C GLU A 195 -4.39 -10.70 24.55
N LYS A 196 -4.69 -11.35 25.67
CA LYS A 196 -6.05 -11.45 26.21
C LYS A 196 -6.62 -10.07 26.55
N LEU A 197 -5.84 -9.19 27.19
CA LEU A 197 -6.25 -7.81 27.48
C LEU A 197 -6.56 -7.03 26.20
N ASN A 198 -5.72 -7.18 25.16
CA ASN A 198 -5.95 -6.53 23.86
C ASN A 198 -7.24 -7.03 23.21
N SER A 199 -7.52 -8.34 23.25
CA SER A 199 -8.77 -8.92 22.74
C SER A 199 -10.00 -8.41 23.50
N LEU A 200 -9.94 -8.31 24.82
CA LEU A 200 -11.04 -7.76 25.62
C LEU A 200 -11.27 -6.27 25.34
N THR A 201 -10.20 -5.51 25.14
CA THR A 201 -10.27 -4.08 24.78
C THR A 201 -10.91 -3.89 23.40
N GLN A 202 -10.57 -4.73 22.42
CA GLN A 202 -11.21 -4.72 21.10
C GLN A 202 -12.70 -5.09 21.18
N ARG A 203 -13.07 -6.08 22.00
CA ARG A 203 -14.47 -6.43 22.26
C ARG A 203 -15.24 -5.27 22.90
N ALA A 204 -14.62 -4.55 23.84
CA ALA A 204 -15.23 -3.36 24.44
C ALA A 204 -15.49 -2.28 23.38
N ALA A 205 -14.52 -2.01 22.50
CA ALA A 205 -14.69 -1.05 21.41
C ALA A 205 -15.83 -1.43 20.46
N ALA A 206 -15.93 -2.72 20.09
CA ALA A 206 -17.02 -3.21 19.24
C ALA A 206 -18.41 -3.04 19.91
N LEU A 207 -18.52 -3.31 21.22
CA LEU A 207 -19.75 -3.07 21.96
C LEU A 207 -20.10 -1.58 22.04
N ASN A 208 -19.11 -0.70 22.21
CA ASN A 208 -19.33 0.75 22.22
C ASN A 208 -19.79 1.28 20.85
N GLU A 209 -19.36 0.66 19.75
CA GLU A 209 -19.92 0.93 18.42
C GLU A 209 -21.40 0.49 18.35
N GLU A 210 -21.75 -0.69 18.85
CA GLU A 210 -23.15 -1.15 18.92
C GLU A 210 -24.03 -0.23 19.78
N GLU A 211 -23.55 0.20 20.95
CA GLU A 211 -24.24 1.18 21.79
C GLU A 211 -24.45 2.52 21.05
N GLN A 212 -23.45 2.96 20.28
CA GLN A 212 -23.56 4.17 19.47
C GLN A 212 -24.63 4.05 18.38
N TRP A 213 -24.70 2.91 17.69
CA TRP A 213 -25.75 2.66 16.69
C TRP A 213 -27.15 2.67 17.31
N LEU A 214 -27.30 2.15 18.54
CA LEU A 214 -28.55 2.21 19.30
C LEU A 214 -28.86 3.60 19.88
N GLY A 215 -27.97 4.58 19.71
CA GLY A 215 -28.10 5.92 20.29
C GLY A 215 -27.97 5.93 21.82
N TRP A 216 -27.36 4.90 22.40
CA TRP A 216 -27.09 4.82 23.83
C TRP A 216 -25.85 5.62 24.21
N ILE A 217 -25.73 5.94 25.50
CA ILE A 217 -24.47 6.48 26.06
C ILE A 217 -23.47 5.33 26.10
N GLN A 218 -22.31 5.51 25.46
CA GLN A 218 -21.25 4.51 25.45
C GLN A 218 -20.78 4.19 26.86
N THR A 219 -20.70 2.90 27.17
CA THR A 219 -20.19 2.42 28.44
C THR A 219 -18.68 2.64 28.48
N GLU A 220 -18.20 3.37 29.49
CA GLU A 220 -16.77 3.53 29.73
C GLU A 220 -16.23 2.35 30.54
N PHE A 221 -15.12 1.78 30.06
CA PHE A 221 -14.41 0.69 30.74
C PHE A 221 -13.00 1.15 31.18
N PRO A 222 -12.88 2.06 32.16
CA PRO A 222 -11.58 2.59 32.59
C PRO A 222 -10.65 1.50 33.14
N GLY A 223 -11.21 0.39 33.65
CA GLY A 223 -10.47 -0.75 34.16
C GLY A 223 -9.46 -1.34 33.17
N PHE A 224 -9.74 -1.34 31.86
CA PHE A 224 -8.80 -1.87 30.86
C PHE A 224 -7.50 -1.05 30.79
N ALA A 225 -7.61 0.28 30.78
CA ALA A 225 -6.44 1.16 30.73
C ALA A 225 -5.62 1.07 32.02
N VAL A 226 -6.28 0.97 33.18
CA VAL A 226 -5.62 0.78 34.47
C VAL A 226 -4.90 -0.57 34.51
N LEU A 227 -5.54 -1.66 34.06
CA LEU A 227 -4.93 -2.98 34.03
C LEU A 227 -3.78 -3.08 33.04
N ALA A 228 -3.88 -2.42 31.88
CA ALA A 228 -2.77 -2.36 30.94
C ALA A 228 -1.53 -1.70 31.58
N ALA A 229 -1.73 -0.56 32.23
CA ALA A 229 -0.65 0.15 32.92
C ALA A 229 -0.08 -0.62 34.12
N ASP A 230 -0.91 -1.44 34.79
CA ASP A 230 -0.52 -2.25 35.94
C ASP A 230 0.20 -3.55 35.53
N LEU A 231 -0.18 -4.15 34.39
CA LEU A 231 0.39 -5.38 33.86
C LEU A 231 1.73 -5.16 33.12
N ASP A 232 1.83 -4.07 32.36
CA ASP A 232 2.97 -3.75 31.47
C ASP A 232 4.36 -3.88 32.13
N PRO A 233 4.60 -3.34 33.35
CA PRO A 233 5.92 -3.44 33.99
C PRO A 233 6.35 -4.89 34.28
N TYR A 234 5.39 -5.77 34.59
CA TYR A 234 5.66 -7.17 34.92
C TYR A 234 5.92 -7.98 33.66
N VAL A 235 5.10 -7.80 32.62
CA VAL A 235 5.32 -8.44 31.32
C VAL A 235 6.68 -8.03 30.75
N THR A 236 6.97 -6.73 30.76
CA THR A 236 8.25 -6.18 30.27
C THR A 236 9.43 -6.77 31.05
N LEU A 237 9.33 -6.90 32.38
CA LEU A 237 10.39 -7.48 33.20
C LEU A 237 10.72 -8.92 32.78
N TRP A 238 9.69 -9.76 32.69
CA TRP A 238 9.87 -11.17 32.37
C TRP A 238 10.31 -11.39 30.92
N GLN A 239 9.77 -10.62 29.97
CA GLN A 239 10.20 -10.64 28.57
C GLN A 239 11.67 -10.27 28.44
N ILE A 240 12.10 -9.14 29.00
CA ILE A 240 13.51 -8.72 28.91
C ILE A 240 14.41 -9.75 29.59
N GLY A 241 14.02 -10.29 30.74
CA GLY A 241 14.77 -11.36 31.42
C GLY A 241 14.95 -12.58 30.53
N SER A 242 13.84 -13.10 29.99
CA SER A 242 13.81 -14.26 29.09
C SER A 242 14.63 -14.02 27.83
N ASP A 243 14.43 -12.88 27.17
CA ASP A 243 15.15 -12.53 25.94
C ASP A 243 16.64 -12.35 26.20
N THR A 244 17.02 -11.72 27.33
CA THR A 244 18.41 -11.59 27.74
C THR A 244 19.05 -12.96 27.95
N GLN A 245 18.33 -13.92 28.53
CA GLN A 245 18.82 -15.29 28.73
C GLN A 245 18.97 -16.02 27.40
N LEU A 246 17.90 -16.13 26.61
CA LEU A 246 17.88 -16.91 25.37
C LEU A 246 18.76 -16.30 24.28
N ARG A 247 18.58 -15.01 23.98
CA ARG A 247 19.37 -14.33 22.95
C ARG A 247 20.79 -14.08 23.41
N GLY A 248 21.01 -13.81 24.71
CA GLY A 248 22.37 -13.70 25.26
C GLY A 248 23.16 -15.00 25.10
N GLU A 249 22.54 -16.15 25.37
CA GLU A 249 23.17 -17.46 25.14
C GLU A 249 23.46 -17.68 23.65
N ALA A 250 22.50 -17.37 22.77
CA ALA A 250 22.68 -17.47 21.33
C ALA A 250 23.81 -16.57 20.80
N TRP A 251 23.91 -15.31 21.24
CA TRP A 251 24.96 -14.39 20.84
C TRP A 251 26.34 -14.80 21.36
N VAL A 252 26.41 -15.36 22.57
CA VAL A 252 27.69 -15.76 23.17
C VAL A 252 28.18 -17.10 22.62
N PHE A 253 27.30 -18.10 22.48
CA PHE A 253 27.70 -19.47 22.14
C PHE A 253 27.35 -19.90 20.73
N GLY A 254 26.47 -19.18 20.04
CA GLY A 254 26.11 -19.44 18.65
C GLY A 254 27.15 -18.94 17.64
N PRO A 255 26.94 -19.24 16.34
CA PRO A 255 27.80 -18.76 15.26
C PRO A 255 27.73 -17.24 15.11
N THR A 256 28.87 -16.57 15.26
CA THR A 256 29.00 -15.10 15.10
C THR A 256 28.60 -14.59 13.71
N LYS A 257 28.69 -15.42 12.67
CA LYS A 257 28.29 -15.05 11.30
C LYS A 257 26.80 -14.71 11.15
N ASP A 258 25.96 -15.25 12.02
CA ASP A 258 24.50 -15.11 11.96
C ASP A 258 24.00 -13.98 12.88
N VAL A 259 24.92 -13.28 13.55
CA VAL A 259 24.60 -12.21 14.50
C VAL A 259 24.60 -10.87 13.79
N ASP A 260 23.46 -10.16 13.88
CA ASP A 260 23.39 -8.74 13.57
C ASP A 260 23.88 -7.94 14.79
N ALA A 261 25.06 -7.34 14.68
CA ALA A 261 25.66 -6.58 15.76
C ALA A 261 24.97 -5.23 16.02
N GLU A 262 24.30 -4.65 15.02
CA GLU A 262 23.54 -3.40 15.17
C GLU A 262 22.22 -3.66 15.89
N GLU A 263 21.53 -4.75 15.53
CA GLU A 263 20.36 -5.23 16.27
C GLU A 263 20.73 -5.54 17.72
N MET A 264 21.84 -6.26 17.95
CA MET A 264 22.33 -6.60 19.29
C MET A 264 22.56 -5.33 20.14
N ASP A 265 23.28 -4.32 19.64
CA ASP A 265 23.48 -3.08 20.41
C ASP A 265 22.15 -2.39 20.73
N THR A 266 21.29 -2.23 19.71
CA THR A 266 20.00 -1.57 19.88
C THR A 266 19.14 -2.24 20.96
N LEU A 267 19.00 -3.57 20.89
CA LEU A 267 18.23 -4.34 21.85
C LEU A 267 18.84 -4.29 23.25
N VAL A 268 20.15 -4.53 23.38
CA VAL A 268 20.82 -4.53 24.68
C VAL A 268 20.72 -3.15 25.35
N GLN A 269 20.82 -2.05 24.60
CA GLN A 269 20.67 -0.70 25.15
C GLN A 269 19.24 -0.39 25.58
N ASP A 270 18.24 -0.79 24.79
CA ASP A 270 16.83 -0.62 25.12
C ASP A 270 16.44 -1.44 26.36
N TRP A 271 16.78 -2.73 26.36
CA TRP A 271 16.59 -3.63 27.49
C TRP A 271 17.29 -3.13 28.74
N TYR A 272 18.52 -2.64 28.63
CA TYR A 272 19.26 -2.08 29.77
C TYR A 272 18.54 -0.89 30.38
N LYS A 273 18.05 0.05 29.56
CA LYS A 273 17.29 1.23 30.01
C LYS A 273 15.99 0.81 30.70
N LYS A 274 15.22 -0.08 30.08
CA LYS A 274 13.94 -0.58 30.61
C LYS A 274 14.13 -1.36 31.91
N ALA A 275 15.06 -2.32 31.94
CA ALA A 275 15.37 -3.11 33.13
C ALA A 275 15.87 -2.22 34.29
N ASN A 276 16.70 -1.21 34.02
CA ASN A 276 17.14 -0.25 35.05
C ASN A 276 16.00 0.59 35.62
N ARG A 277 15.03 0.99 34.77
CA ARG A 277 13.83 1.68 35.23
C ARG A 277 13.02 0.75 36.13
N LEU A 278 12.76 -0.48 35.69
CA LEU A 278 12.00 -1.47 36.46
C LEU A 278 12.67 -1.81 37.79
N MET A 279 13.99 -1.94 37.82
CA MET A 279 14.75 -2.13 39.06
C MET A 279 14.45 -1.04 40.11
N LYS A 280 14.10 0.18 39.69
CA LYS A 280 13.77 1.31 40.57
C LYS A 280 12.27 1.46 40.85
N THR A 281 11.41 1.08 39.91
CA THR A 281 9.96 1.36 39.98
C THR A 281 9.11 0.18 40.43
N MET A 282 9.61 -1.06 40.34
CA MET A 282 8.84 -2.24 40.74
C MET A 282 8.56 -2.23 42.25
N GLY A 283 7.31 -2.49 42.65
CA GLY A 283 6.89 -2.42 44.05
C GLY A 283 7.39 -3.57 44.93
N SER A 284 7.50 -4.78 44.37
CA SER A 284 7.96 -5.99 45.07
C SER A 284 9.49 -6.10 45.05
N GLU A 285 10.10 -6.42 46.21
CA GLU A 285 11.55 -6.60 46.31
C GLU A 285 12.06 -7.76 45.46
N ASP A 286 11.29 -8.84 45.35
CA ASP A 286 11.73 -10.00 44.58
C ASP A 286 11.74 -9.71 43.07
N HIS A 287 10.77 -8.93 42.57
CA HIS A 287 10.80 -8.43 41.19
C HIS A 287 11.97 -7.47 40.95
N ARG A 288 12.31 -6.63 41.93
CA ARG A 288 13.50 -5.76 41.84
C ARG A 288 14.80 -6.57 41.80
N LYS A 289 14.89 -7.72 42.49
CA LYS A 289 16.03 -8.64 42.37
C LYS A 289 16.12 -9.24 40.97
N VAL A 290 15.00 -9.68 40.38
CA VAL A 290 14.98 -10.18 38.99
C VAL A 290 15.47 -9.09 38.02
N ALA A 291 14.97 -7.86 38.18
CA ALA A 291 15.41 -6.73 37.36
C ALA A 291 16.91 -6.45 37.54
N ARG A 292 17.43 -6.48 38.78
CA ARG A 292 18.86 -6.30 39.07
C ARG A 292 19.72 -7.37 38.42
N ASN A 293 19.36 -8.64 38.55
CA ASN A 293 20.08 -9.75 37.92
C ASN A 293 20.08 -9.61 36.39
N THR A 294 18.96 -9.16 35.82
CA THR A 294 18.83 -8.89 34.39
C THR A 294 19.72 -7.73 33.95
N VAL A 295 19.77 -6.65 34.73
CA VAL A 295 20.69 -5.52 34.50
C VAL A 295 22.14 -5.98 34.54
N GLU A 296 22.55 -6.76 35.55
CA GLU A 296 23.91 -7.29 35.65
C GLU A 296 24.29 -8.19 34.46
N ALA A 297 23.35 -9.00 33.96
CA ALA A 297 23.55 -9.80 32.75
C ALA A 297 23.70 -8.93 31.50
N LEU A 298 22.86 -7.89 31.37
CA LEU A 298 22.93 -6.92 30.28
C LEU A 298 24.23 -6.11 30.31
N GLU A 299 24.76 -5.76 31.49
CA GLU A 299 26.06 -5.07 31.60
C GLU A 299 27.19 -5.92 31.05
N LYS A 300 27.20 -7.22 31.34
CA LYS A 300 28.16 -8.15 30.73
C LYS A 300 27.99 -8.19 29.22
N LEU A 301 26.78 -8.31 28.70
CA LEU A 301 26.52 -8.29 27.25
C LEU A 301 26.96 -6.98 26.60
N ARG A 302 26.74 -5.83 27.24
CA ARG A 302 27.21 -4.52 26.75
C ARG A 302 28.73 -4.45 26.57
N THR A 303 29.50 -5.12 27.44
CA THR A 303 30.96 -5.20 27.23
C THR A 303 31.33 -5.98 25.97
N TYR A 304 30.49 -6.92 25.53
CA TYR A 304 30.75 -7.73 24.34
C TYR A 304 30.26 -7.08 23.04
N VAL A 305 29.35 -6.11 23.11
CA VAL A 305 28.79 -5.43 21.93
C VAL A 305 29.89 -4.86 21.00
N PRO A 306 30.90 -4.11 21.48
CA PRO A 306 31.95 -3.58 20.61
C PRO A 306 32.79 -4.68 19.94
N VAL A 307 33.04 -5.79 20.64
CA VAL A 307 33.74 -6.96 20.08
C VAL A 307 32.89 -7.60 18.99
N MET A 308 31.60 -7.80 19.25
CA MET A 308 30.69 -8.41 18.29
C MET A 308 30.57 -7.56 17.02
N ALA A 309 30.44 -6.24 17.16
CA ALA A 309 30.39 -5.30 16.03
C ALA A 309 31.63 -5.38 15.14
N ALA A 310 32.82 -5.47 15.75
CA ALA A 310 34.06 -5.58 15.00
C ALA A 310 34.27 -6.97 14.37
N LEU A 311 33.84 -8.04 15.05
CA LEU A 311 33.91 -9.41 14.53
C LEU A 311 32.94 -9.64 13.37
N CYS A 312 31.72 -9.10 13.45
CA CYS A 312 30.68 -9.28 12.44
C CYS A 312 30.80 -8.31 11.27
N ASN A 313 31.88 -7.51 11.21
CA ASN A 313 32.11 -6.59 10.12
C ASN A 313 32.30 -7.34 8.78
N PRO A 314 31.42 -7.15 7.78
CA PRO A 314 31.49 -7.84 6.50
C PRO A 314 32.71 -7.45 5.66
N GLY A 315 33.40 -6.35 5.99
CA GLY A 315 34.66 -5.95 5.37
C GLY A 315 35.84 -6.86 5.77
N MET A 316 35.71 -7.66 6.83
CA MET A 316 36.80 -8.49 7.33
C MET A 316 37.15 -9.62 6.35
N ARG A 317 38.43 -9.73 5.98
CA ARG A 317 38.96 -10.72 5.03
C ARG A 317 40.10 -11.51 5.69
N GLY A 318 40.54 -12.60 5.05
CA GLY A 318 41.59 -13.49 5.57
C GLY A 318 42.81 -12.76 6.15
N ARG A 319 43.30 -11.71 5.47
CA ARG A 319 44.41 -10.87 5.94
C ARG A 319 44.18 -10.22 7.32
N HIS A 320 42.96 -9.76 7.61
CA HIS A 320 42.61 -9.15 8.89
C HIS A 320 42.56 -10.22 9.98
N TRP A 321 41.97 -11.38 9.69
CA TRP A 321 41.92 -12.52 10.59
C TRP A 321 43.31 -13.07 10.93
N THR A 322 44.24 -13.10 9.96
CA THR A 322 45.64 -13.48 10.21
C THR A 322 46.33 -12.50 11.16
N LYS A 323 46.16 -11.19 10.95
CA LYS A 323 46.72 -10.16 11.85
C LYS A 323 46.14 -10.27 13.27
N LEU A 324 44.83 -10.45 13.39
CA LEU A 324 44.18 -10.69 14.68
C LEU A 324 44.71 -11.95 15.35
N SER A 325 44.85 -13.05 14.61
CA SER A 325 45.39 -14.31 15.14
C SER A 325 46.82 -14.17 15.65
N GLN A 326 47.64 -13.38 14.96
CA GLN A 326 49.01 -13.06 15.39
C GLN A 326 49.02 -12.24 16.68
N ALA A 327 48.15 -11.22 16.79
CA ALA A 327 48.05 -10.38 17.97
C ALA A 327 47.59 -11.18 19.21
N MET A 328 46.63 -12.09 19.05
CA MET A 328 46.12 -12.91 20.14
C MET A 328 46.95 -14.16 20.45
N GLY A 329 47.95 -14.50 19.62
CA GLY A 329 48.72 -15.74 19.74
C GLY A 329 47.90 -17.03 19.57
N SER A 330 46.68 -16.94 19.04
CA SER A 330 45.74 -18.06 18.84
C SER A 330 45.04 -17.94 17.49
N THR A 331 44.71 -19.08 16.86
CA THR A 331 44.13 -19.06 15.52
C THR A 331 42.65 -18.66 15.57
N VAL A 332 42.32 -17.48 15.03
CA VAL A 332 40.94 -17.03 14.79
C VAL A 332 40.58 -17.33 13.35
N THR A 333 39.70 -18.31 13.16
CA THR A 333 39.18 -18.64 11.84
C THR A 333 37.72 -18.17 11.73
N PRO A 334 37.39 -17.35 10.72
CA PRO A 334 36.01 -16.99 10.46
C PRO A 334 35.25 -18.22 9.96
N GLY A 335 34.02 -18.42 10.45
CA GLY A 335 33.15 -19.50 10.02
C GLY A 335 32.22 -20.01 11.12
N ASP A 336 31.51 -21.10 10.84
CA ASP A 336 30.43 -21.65 11.66
C ASP A 336 30.87 -22.08 13.06
N SER A 337 32.17 -22.34 13.26
CA SER A 337 32.75 -22.70 14.55
C SER A 337 33.11 -21.51 15.44
N MET A 338 33.05 -20.28 14.91
CA MET A 338 33.42 -19.04 15.60
C MET A 338 32.28 -18.56 16.50
N ALA A 339 32.47 -18.74 17.81
CA ALA A 339 31.55 -18.30 18.85
C ALA A 339 32.26 -17.29 19.77
N LEU A 340 31.56 -16.21 20.13
CA LEU A 340 32.10 -15.14 20.97
C LEU A 340 32.65 -15.69 22.30
N GLY A 341 31.95 -16.61 22.95
CA GLY A 341 32.36 -17.20 24.22
C GLY A 341 33.68 -17.95 24.16
N LYS A 342 34.06 -18.52 23.00
CA LYS A 342 35.39 -19.12 22.80
C LYS A 342 36.47 -18.05 22.69
N LEU A 343 36.18 -16.96 21.98
CA LEU A 343 37.11 -15.86 21.78
C LEU A 343 37.33 -15.05 23.07
N VAL A 344 36.27 -14.84 23.86
CA VAL A 344 36.36 -14.23 25.20
C VAL A 344 37.27 -15.06 26.10
N LYS A 345 37.15 -16.39 26.11
CA LYS A 345 38.07 -17.28 26.84
C LYS A 345 39.51 -17.25 26.32
N ALA A 346 39.69 -16.96 25.03
CA ALA A 346 40.99 -16.80 24.40
C ALA A 346 41.60 -15.40 24.59
N GLY A 347 40.95 -14.51 25.37
CA GLY A 347 41.49 -13.19 25.68
C GLY A 347 41.18 -12.10 24.65
N ILE A 348 40.19 -12.27 23.77
CA ILE A 348 39.89 -11.26 22.73
C ILE A 348 39.52 -9.88 23.33
N MET A 349 39.01 -9.84 24.56
CA MET A 349 38.66 -8.60 25.25
C MET A 349 39.90 -7.72 25.49
N ASP A 350 41.07 -8.33 25.73
CA ASP A 350 42.33 -7.61 25.96
C ASP A 350 42.92 -7.04 24.65
N HIS A 351 42.41 -7.50 23.51
CA HIS A 351 42.80 -7.09 22.16
C HIS A 351 41.71 -6.31 21.43
N LEU A 352 40.72 -5.76 22.16
CA LEU A 352 39.58 -5.03 21.58
C LEU A 352 40.04 -3.86 20.70
N GLU A 353 41.01 -3.07 21.15
CA GLU A 353 41.53 -1.91 20.39
C GLU A 353 42.12 -2.36 19.04
N THR A 354 42.96 -3.40 19.04
CA THR A 354 43.52 -3.98 17.82
C THR A 354 42.43 -4.53 16.90
N LEU A 355 41.41 -5.20 17.46
CA LEU A 355 40.28 -5.71 16.69
C LEU A 355 39.47 -4.56 16.04
N GLN A 356 39.23 -3.47 16.77
CA GLN A 356 38.54 -2.29 16.26
C GLN A 356 39.34 -1.61 15.15
N GLU A 357 40.65 -1.43 15.32
CA GLU A 357 41.52 -0.87 14.27
C GLU A 357 41.51 -1.72 12.99
N LEU A 358 41.54 -3.05 13.13
CA LEU A 358 41.45 -3.99 12.01
C LEU A 358 40.08 -3.91 11.33
N SER A 359 39.00 -3.86 12.13
CA SER A 359 37.63 -3.68 11.63
C SER A 359 37.48 -2.35 10.88
N ASP A 360 37.96 -1.24 11.42
CA ASP A 360 37.90 0.07 10.78
C ASP A 360 38.68 0.09 9.46
N THR A 361 39.84 -0.57 9.44
CA THR A 361 40.63 -0.74 8.22
C THR A 361 39.86 -1.57 7.20
N ALA A 362 39.23 -2.65 7.63
CA ALA A 362 38.41 -3.50 6.79
C ALA A 362 37.20 -2.77 6.19
N SER A 363 36.54 -1.90 6.97
CA SER A 363 35.43 -1.05 6.50
C SER A 363 35.89 -0.05 5.43
N ARG A 364 37.04 0.58 5.64
CA ARG A 364 37.65 1.50 4.65
C ARG A 364 38.01 0.76 3.36
N GLU A 365 38.62 -0.41 3.48
CA GLU A 365 38.96 -1.27 2.34
C GLU A 365 37.72 -1.73 1.56
N GLN A 366 36.66 -2.16 2.25
CA GLN A 366 35.40 -2.55 1.61
C GLN A 366 34.74 -1.38 0.88
N THR A 367 34.79 -0.18 1.47
CA THR A 367 34.25 1.03 0.83
C THR A 367 35.00 1.33 -0.47
N LEU A 368 36.33 1.25 -0.45
CA LEU A 368 37.17 1.44 -1.62
C LEU A 368 36.89 0.37 -2.69
N GLU A 369 36.79 -0.91 -2.29
CA GLU A 369 36.45 -2.02 -3.19
C GLU A 369 35.11 -1.79 -3.89
N ARG A 370 34.06 -1.43 -3.13
CA ARG A 370 32.73 -1.12 -3.68
C ARG A 370 32.75 0.09 -4.62
N GLN A 371 33.54 1.12 -4.31
CA GLN A 371 33.70 2.27 -5.21
C GLN A 371 34.35 1.85 -6.53
N LEU A 372 35.39 1.00 -6.48
CA LEU A 372 36.05 0.49 -7.68
C LEU A 372 35.09 -0.35 -8.53
N ASP A 373 34.34 -1.25 -7.90
CA ASP A 373 33.35 -2.10 -8.56
C ASP A 373 32.25 -1.28 -9.24
N ARG A 374 31.72 -0.25 -8.54
CA ARG A 374 30.74 0.67 -9.10
C ARG A 374 31.29 1.40 -10.31
N MET A 375 32.50 1.97 -10.20
CA MET A 375 33.14 2.66 -11.31
C MET A 375 33.28 1.77 -12.54
N HIS A 376 33.63 0.49 -12.37
CA HIS A 376 33.63 -0.47 -13.49
C HIS A 376 32.24 -0.69 -14.09
N HIS A 377 31.22 -0.84 -13.24
CA HIS A 377 29.86 -1.10 -13.66
C HIS A 377 29.23 0.08 -14.40
N ASP A 378 29.49 1.30 -13.96
CA ASP A 378 28.88 2.50 -14.53
C ASP A 378 29.25 2.70 -16.02
N TRP A 379 30.39 2.17 -16.48
CA TRP A 379 30.76 2.17 -17.91
C TRP A 379 29.90 1.24 -18.78
N THR A 380 29.17 0.27 -18.20
CA THR A 380 28.37 -0.69 -18.99
C THR A 380 27.18 -0.05 -19.70
N GLY A 381 26.70 1.10 -19.23
CA GLY A 381 25.57 1.83 -19.83
C GLY A 381 25.97 2.91 -20.84
N LEU A 382 27.26 3.25 -20.95
CA LEU A 382 27.71 4.36 -21.79
C LEU A 382 27.62 4.00 -23.28
N THR A 383 26.83 4.75 -24.05
CA THR A 383 26.61 4.51 -25.48
C THR A 383 27.10 5.70 -26.32
N LEU A 384 28.08 5.44 -27.19
CA LEU A 384 28.58 6.42 -28.15
C LEU A 384 27.71 6.42 -29.41
N THR A 385 27.09 7.56 -29.73
CA THR A 385 26.22 7.68 -30.90
C THR A 385 26.99 8.26 -32.08
N LEU A 386 26.97 7.54 -33.21
CA LEU A 386 27.50 8.03 -34.48
C LEU A 386 26.39 8.62 -35.34
N LEU A 387 26.66 9.76 -35.97
CA LEU A 387 25.73 10.46 -36.87
C LEU A 387 26.33 10.62 -38.26
N PRO A 388 25.54 10.43 -39.34
CA PRO A 388 26.00 10.73 -40.70
C PRO A 388 26.45 12.19 -40.81
N TYR A 389 27.59 12.44 -41.45
CA TYR A 389 28.09 13.79 -41.68
C TYR A 389 27.83 14.27 -43.11
N LYS A 390 26.80 15.11 -43.29
CA LYS A 390 26.44 15.72 -44.58
C LYS A 390 26.33 14.63 -45.67
N ASN A 391 26.82 14.92 -46.89
CA ASN A 391 26.81 14.01 -48.03
C ASN A 391 28.16 13.28 -48.22
N THR A 392 28.96 13.15 -47.16
CA THR A 392 30.29 12.53 -47.25
C THR A 392 30.24 11.00 -47.27
N GLY A 393 29.13 10.40 -46.83
CA GLY A 393 29.03 8.95 -46.60
C GLY A 393 29.70 8.47 -45.29
N GLY A 394 30.42 9.35 -44.59
CA GLY A 394 31.06 9.07 -43.30
C GLY A 394 30.16 9.38 -42.09
N PHE A 395 30.53 8.82 -40.93
CA PHE A 395 29.87 9.07 -39.65
C PHE A 395 30.81 9.79 -38.69
N ILE A 396 30.26 10.71 -37.91
CA ILE A 396 30.96 11.43 -36.84
C ILE A 396 30.36 11.08 -35.48
N LEU A 397 31.19 11.10 -34.45
CA LEU A 397 30.74 11.01 -33.07
C LEU A 397 29.89 12.24 -32.72
N LYS A 398 28.69 12.00 -32.20
CA LYS A 398 27.77 13.05 -31.76
C LYS A 398 28.36 13.78 -30.56
N GLY A 399 28.49 15.11 -30.66
CA GLY A 399 29.10 15.97 -29.63
C GLY A 399 28.53 15.74 -28.23
N ALA A 400 27.19 15.71 -28.08
CA ALA A 400 26.55 15.50 -26.78
C ALA A 400 26.98 14.18 -26.08
N THR A 401 27.08 13.07 -26.83
CA THR A 401 27.51 11.79 -26.25
C THR A 401 29.03 11.72 -26.02
N ALA A 402 29.80 12.52 -26.76
CA ALA A 402 31.24 12.64 -26.56
C ALA A 402 31.56 13.47 -25.30
N GLU A 403 30.89 14.60 -25.11
CA GLU A 403 31.02 15.45 -23.92
C GLU A 403 30.60 14.71 -22.65
N GLU A 404 29.53 13.92 -22.71
CA GLU A 404 29.10 13.03 -21.62
C GLU A 404 30.19 11.99 -21.29
N ALA A 405 30.73 11.31 -22.31
CA ALA A 405 31.80 10.33 -22.13
C ALA A 405 33.09 10.95 -21.56
N GLN A 406 33.48 12.14 -22.01
CA GLN A 406 34.65 12.87 -21.49
C GLN A 406 34.45 13.32 -20.05
N THR A 407 33.29 13.90 -19.73
CA THR A 407 32.96 14.30 -18.34
C THR A 407 33.01 13.10 -17.40
N PHE A 408 32.48 11.96 -17.86
CA PHE A 408 32.48 10.72 -17.11
C PHE A 408 33.91 10.16 -16.91
N LEU A 409 34.75 10.28 -17.93
CA LEU A 409 36.15 9.88 -17.88
C LEU A 409 36.96 10.73 -16.91
N ASP A 410 36.80 12.06 -16.95
CA ASP A 410 37.49 13.01 -16.07
C ASP A 410 37.16 12.75 -14.59
N ASP A 411 35.88 12.56 -14.28
CA ASP A 411 35.41 12.24 -12.93
C ASP A 411 36.01 10.91 -12.43
N HIS A 412 36.01 9.88 -13.27
CA HIS A 412 36.58 8.58 -12.93
C HIS A 412 38.11 8.58 -12.84
N LEU A 413 38.81 9.40 -13.62
CA LEU A 413 40.25 9.62 -13.47
C LEU A 413 40.57 10.25 -12.12
N LEU A 414 39.86 11.32 -11.74
CA LEU A 414 40.05 12.00 -10.46
C LEU A 414 39.73 11.08 -9.27
N LYS A 415 38.62 10.34 -9.33
CA LYS A 415 38.26 9.34 -8.31
C LYS A 415 39.31 8.24 -8.20
N THR A 416 39.81 7.71 -9.32
CA THR A 416 40.86 6.66 -9.31
C THR A 416 42.15 7.18 -8.68
N GLN A 417 42.54 8.43 -8.97
CA GLN A 417 43.69 9.06 -8.35
C GLN A 417 43.52 9.24 -6.83
N ALA A 418 42.34 9.70 -6.40
CA ALA A 418 42.01 9.81 -4.98
C ALA A 418 42.06 8.44 -4.28
N MET A 419 41.50 7.40 -4.91
CA MET A 419 41.55 6.02 -4.40
C MET A 419 42.98 5.51 -4.27
N ALA A 420 43.85 5.76 -5.26
CA ALA A 420 45.25 5.34 -5.22
C ALA A 420 46.04 5.95 -4.05
N SER A 421 45.66 7.18 -3.64
CA SER A 421 46.25 7.89 -2.51
C SER A 421 45.73 7.44 -1.13
N SER A 422 44.66 6.63 -1.09
CA SER A 422 44.07 6.16 0.15
C SER A 422 44.97 5.16 0.86
N PRO A 423 45.13 5.23 2.20
CA PRO A 423 45.82 4.21 2.98
C PRO A 423 45.21 2.81 2.82
N ALA A 424 43.92 2.72 2.51
CA ALA A 424 43.19 1.47 2.27
C ALA A 424 43.42 0.88 0.86
N ALA A 425 44.20 1.55 0.00
CA ALA A 425 44.44 1.13 -1.37
C ALA A 425 45.40 -0.06 -1.48
N ALA A 426 46.23 -0.30 -0.46
CA ALA A 426 47.32 -1.27 -0.51
C ALA A 426 46.92 -2.66 -1.06
N PRO A 427 45.80 -3.28 -0.65
CA PRO A 427 45.37 -4.59 -1.18
C PRO A 427 44.85 -4.55 -2.62
N PHE A 428 44.55 -3.37 -3.16
CA PHE A 428 43.90 -3.16 -4.45
C PHE A 428 44.79 -2.42 -5.46
N GLN A 429 46.06 -2.16 -5.13
CA GLN A 429 46.95 -1.33 -5.96
C GLN A 429 47.08 -1.82 -7.40
N ASP A 430 47.23 -3.14 -7.61
CA ASP A 430 47.32 -3.70 -8.96
C ASP A 430 46.06 -3.42 -9.77
N ARG A 431 44.90 -3.55 -9.13
CA ARG A 431 43.59 -3.32 -9.76
C ARG A 431 43.35 -1.84 -10.05
N ILE A 432 43.69 -0.95 -9.10
CA ILE A 432 43.61 0.51 -9.28
C ILE A 432 44.54 0.97 -10.39
N THR A 433 45.77 0.44 -10.44
CA THR A 433 46.77 0.80 -11.46
C THR A 433 46.31 0.35 -12.85
N ALA A 434 45.83 -0.89 -12.98
CA ALA A 434 45.29 -1.39 -14.24
C ALA A 434 44.07 -0.59 -14.69
N TRP A 435 43.19 -0.19 -13.76
CA TRP A 435 42.03 0.64 -14.07
C TRP A 435 42.43 2.05 -14.50
N SER A 436 43.34 2.70 -13.77
CA SER A 436 43.89 4.00 -14.12
C SER A 436 44.50 4.00 -15.52
N ALA A 437 45.35 3.02 -15.83
CA ALA A 437 45.95 2.88 -17.15
C ALA A 437 44.91 2.72 -18.27
N LYS A 438 43.81 1.98 -18.01
CA LYS A 438 42.71 1.83 -18.95
C LYS A 438 41.96 3.14 -19.18
N LEU A 439 41.69 3.91 -18.13
CA LEU A 439 41.05 5.23 -18.24
C LEU A 439 41.94 6.21 -19.01
N THR A 440 43.24 6.25 -18.71
CA THR A 440 44.20 7.10 -19.45
C THR A 440 44.25 6.73 -20.94
N LEU A 441 44.30 5.43 -21.26
CA LEU A 441 44.26 4.98 -22.65
C LEU A 441 42.94 5.41 -23.34
N MET A 442 41.80 5.29 -22.65
CA MET A 442 40.53 5.76 -23.19
C MET A 442 40.54 7.27 -23.47
N GLN A 443 41.17 8.06 -22.59
CA GLN A 443 41.31 9.51 -22.76
C GLN A 443 42.10 9.83 -24.01
N ASP A 444 43.27 9.20 -24.17
CA ASP A 444 44.14 9.37 -25.33
C ASP A 444 43.40 9.02 -26.64
N VAL A 445 42.61 7.94 -26.63
CA VAL A 445 41.81 7.51 -27.79
C VAL A 445 40.70 8.52 -28.11
N PHE A 446 39.98 9.01 -27.10
CA PHE A 446 38.93 10.02 -27.32
C PHE A 446 39.49 11.33 -27.85
N ASP A 447 40.61 11.81 -27.29
CA ASP A 447 41.24 13.04 -27.72
C ASP A 447 41.78 12.93 -29.15
N ALA A 448 42.41 11.80 -29.49
CA ALA A 448 42.85 11.52 -30.85
C ALA A 448 41.67 11.44 -31.83
N TRP A 449 40.59 10.74 -31.47
CA TRP A 449 39.40 10.62 -32.31
C TRP A 449 38.76 11.99 -32.55
N LEU A 450 38.52 12.78 -31.51
CA LEU A 450 37.91 14.10 -31.64
C LEU A 450 38.80 15.07 -32.43
N ALA A 451 40.12 15.03 -32.23
CA ALA A 451 41.06 15.85 -33.00
C ALA A 451 41.06 15.48 -34.50
N VAL A 452 41.07 14.19 -34.83
CA VAL A 452 40.98 13.71 -36.22
C VAL A 452 39.63 14.08 -36.83
N GLN A 453 38.53 13.85 -36.11
CA GLN A 453 37.18 14.20 -36.55
C GLN A 453 37.05 15.70 -36.83
N GLN A 454 37.54 16.56 -35.94
CA GLN A 454 37.50 18.01 -36.12
C GLN A 454 38.29 18.45 -37.36
N ARG A 455 39.51 17.94 -37.55
CA ARG A 455 40.35 18.25 -38.73
C ARG A 455 39.71 17.73 -40.01
N TRP A 456 39.16 16.52 -40.00
CA TRP A 456 38.47 15.92 -41.14
C TRP A 456 37.21 16.70 -41.53
N MET A 457 36.39 17.10 -40.55
CA MET A 457 35.21 17.94 -40.79
C MET A 457 35.57 19.32 -41.38
N TYR A 458 36.71 19.89 -40.98
CA TYR A 458 37.21 21.16 -41.53
C TYR A 458 37.73 21.02 -42.97
N LEU A 459 38.52 19.97 -43.24
CA LEU A 459 39.12 19.72 -44.55
C LEU A 459 38.14 19.14 -45.57
N GLY A 460 37.08 18.46 -45.12
CA GLY A 460 36.10 17.80 -45.98
C GLY A 460 35.47 18.72 -47.04
N PRO A 461 34.92 19.89 -46.67
CA PRO A 461 34.42 20.87 -47.64
C PRO A 461 35.49 21.40 -48.60
N VAL A 462 36.74 21.54 -48.12
CA VAL A 462 37.86 22.06 -48.92
C VAL A 462 38.24 21.06 -50.02
N TYR A 463 38.51 19.80 -49.68
CA TYR A 463 38.85 18.76 -50.66
C TYR A 463 37.66 18.27 -51.49
N GLY A 464 36.43 18.54 -51.04
CA GLY A 464 35.21 18.31 -51.81
C GLY A 464 35.01 19.28 -52.97
N SER A 465 35.67 20.46 -52.97
CA SER A 465 35.60 21.45 -54.05
C SER A 465 36.17 20.91 -55.36
N GLU A 466 35.48 21.14 -56.49
CA GLU A 466 35.98 20.84 -57.84
C GLU A 466 37.26 21.62 -58.19
N GLU A 467 37.45 22.79 -57.59
CA GLU A 467 38.62 23.62 -57.81
C GLU A 467 39.88 23.00 -57.20
N ILE A 468 39.80 22.59 -55.92
CA ILE A 468 40.87 21.85 -55.25
C ILE A 468 41.12 20.52 -55.95
N ALA A 469 40.07 19.87 -56.49
CA ALA A 469 40.21 18.65 -57.28
C ALA A 469 41.15 18.77 -58.48
N ARG A 470 41.16 19.95 -59.13
CA ARG A 470 42.00 20.22 -60.29
C ARG A 470 43.42 20.64 -59.90
N GLN A 471 43.55 21.38 -58.80
CA GLN A 471 44.84 21.93 -58.37
C GLN A 471 45.68 20.92 -57.58
N LEU A 472 45.05 20.09 -56.75
CA LEU A 472 45.71 19.15 -55.84
C LEU A 472 45.08 17.74 -55.95
N PRO A 473 45.21 17.07 -57.12
CA PRO A 473 44.55 15.79 -57.36
C PRO A 473 45.10 14.65 -56.50
N LYS A 474 46.39 14.70 -56.13
CA LYS A 474 47.04 13.66 -55.31
C LYS A 474 46.57 13.74 -53.85
N GLU A 475 46.63 14.92 -53.25
CA GLU A 475 46.21 15.18 -51.87
C GLU A 475 44.71 14.92 -51.69
N ARG A 476 43.90 15.24 -52.70
CA ARG A 476 42.48 14.87 -52.73
C ARG A 476 42.28 13.35 -52.74
N TYR A 477 43.03 12.62 -53.56
CA TYR A 477 42.95 11.16 -53.60
C TYR A 477 43.31 10.57 -52.23
N GLU A 478 44.42 11.02 -51.64
CA GLU A 478 44.86 10.61 -50.31
C GLU A 478 43.78 10.88 -49.24
N PHE A 479 43.15 12.06 -49.25
CA PHE A 479 42.07 12.42 -48.33
C PHE A 479 40.79 11.58 -48.50
N GLN A 480 40.48 11.13 -49.73
CA GLN A 480 39.30 10.29 -49.99
C GLN A 480 39.51 8.81 -49.65
N THR A 481 40.77 8.36 -49.64
CA THR A 481 41.15 6.98 -49.30
C THR A 481 41.49 6.77 -47.82
N ALA A 482 41.65 7.85 -47.06
CA ALA A 482 41.86 7.85 -45.61
C ALA A 482 40.51 7.88 -44.88
#